data_AF-A0AA51L286-F1
#
_entry.id   AF-A0AA51L286-F1
#
_cell.length_a   1.000
_cell.length_b   1.000
_cell.length_c   1.000
_cell.angle_alpha   90.00
_cell.angle_beta   90.00
_cell.angle_gamma   90.00
#
_symmetry.space_group_name_H-M   'P 1'
#
loop_
_entity.id
_entity.type
_entity.pdbx_description
1 polymer ?
#
loop_
_entity_poly.entity_id
_entity_poly.type
_entity_poly.pdbx_seq_one_letter_code
_entity_poly.pdbx_strand_id
1 'polypeptide(L)'
;MPLYKNRNLFSLYFTPAFWGLITGTFATVFSAVLMAKLLHLGRVVMVSLSIKSITVPVAIEVAKTISGSIPMSAAFVIITGMFGAMFGPFILTIMKVDHPFARGLSIGTISHGIGTAAAFKEGEMQGAVAGAAMCLSAVLTSCTIPYILPFFI
;
A
#
# COMPACT_ATOMS: atom_id res chain seq x y z
N MET A 1 -13.06 10.18 -14.30
CA MET A 1 -12.07 10.90 -15.14
C MET A 1 -11.41 12.11 -14.42
N PRO A 2 -10.90 12.01 -13.18
CA PRO A 2 -10.19 13.13 -12.50
C PRO A 2 -8.68 13.18 -12.78
N LEU A 3 -8.03 12.04 -13.04
CA LEU A 3 -6.59 11.95 -13.32
C LEU A 3 -6.18 12.72 -14.58
N TYR A 4 -7.03 12.70 -15.61
CA TYR A 4 -6.81 13.41 -16.87
C TYR A 4 -6.85 14.94 -16.70
N LYS A 5 -7.67 15.45 -15.77
CA LYS A 5 -7.73 16.87 -15.42
C LYS A 5 -6.51 17.33 -14.62
N ASN A 6 -5.94 16.47 -13.78
CA ASN A 6 -4.80 16.79 -12.91
C ASN A 6 -3.44 16.26 -13.43
N ARG A 7 -3.32 15.96 -14.73
CA ARG A 7 -2.11 15.38 -15.34
C ARG A 7 -0.83 16.19 -15.12
N ASN A 8 -0.94 17.53 -15.12
CA ASN A 8 0.20 18.42 -14.92
C ASN A 8 0.71 18.39 -13.47
N LEU A 9 -0.19 18.25 -12.48
CA LEU A 9 0.19 18.07 -11.07
C LEU A 9 0.88 16.72 -10.86
N PHE A 10 0.42 15.68 -11.54
CA PHE A 10 1.06 14.35 -11.46
C PHE A 10 2.50 14.36 -11.97
N SER A 11 2.75 15.04 -13.11
CA SER A 11 4.10 15.22 -13.65
C SER A 11 4.99 16.06 -12.72
N LEU A 12 4.42 17.05 -12.04
CA LEU A 12 5.17 17.95 -11.16
C LEU A 12 5.64 17.26 -9.88
N TYR A 13 4.84 16.34 -9.34
CA TYR A 13 5.13 15.62 -8.10
C TYR A 13 5.54 14.15 -8.32
N PHE A 14 5.90 13.76 -9.55
CA PHE A 14 6.30 12.40 -9.87
C PHE A 14 7.53 11.95 -9.07
N THR A 15 8.54 12.83 -8.96
CA THR A 15 9.78 12.53 -8.23
C THR A 15 9.58 12.32 -6.73
N PRO A 16 8.89 13.19 -5.97
CA PRO A 16 8.60 12.93 -4.57
C PRO A 16 7.63 11.76 -4.37
N ALA A 17 6.67 11.57 -5.28
CA ALA A 17 5.78 10.41 -5.24
C ALA A 17 6.55 9.10 -5.38
N PHE A 18 7.47 9.02 -6.34
CA PHE A 18 8.29 7.83 -6.58
C PHE A 18 9.14 7.46 -5.35
N TRP A 19 9.86 8.41 -4.78
CA TRP A 19 10.66 8.18 -3.56
C TRP A 19 9.79 7.86 -2.34
N GLY A 20 8.65 8.52 -2.19
CA GLY A 20 7.69 8.25 -1.11
C GLY A 20 7.09 6.84 -1.21
N LEU A 21 6.77 6.38 -2.43
CA LEU A 21 6.30 5.03 -2.68
C LEU A 21 7.37 3.99 -2.36
N ILE A 22 8.60 4.20 -2.82
CA ILE A 22 9.70 3.27 -2.54
C ILE A 22 9.89 3.14 -1.02
N THR A 23 10.10 4.26 -0.33
CA THR A 23 10.34 4.25 1.11
C THR A 23 9.15 3.70 1.89
N GLY A 24 7.91 4.02 1.49
CA GLY A 24 6.68 3.49 2.07
C GLY A 24 6.50 1.98 1.86
N THR A 25 6.74 1.48 0.65
CA THR A 25 6.69 0.04 0.35
C THR A 25 7.76 -0.72 1.13
N PHE A 26 8.99 -0.22 1.18
CA PHE A 26 10.05 -0.84 1.98
C PHE A 26 9.73 -0.84 3.47
N ALA A 27 9.25 0.28 4.02
CA ALA A 27 8.87 0.37 5.44
C ALA A 27 7.71 -0.58 5.79
N THR A 28 6.70 -0.70 4.93
CA THR A 28 5.56 -1.60 5.16
C THR A 28 5.94 -3.07 5.10
N VAL A 29 6.79 -3.47 4.15
CA VAL A 29 7.30 -4.85 4.07
C VAL A 29 8.22 -5.16 5.24
N PHE A 30 9.17 -4.27 5.53
CA PHE A 30 10.14 -4.46 6.61
C PHE A 30 9.46 -4.56 7.97
N SER A 31 8.51 -3.66 8.27
CA SER A 31 7.74 -3.72 9.52
C SER A 31 6.92 -5.01 9.63
N ALA A 32 6.31 -5.48 8.55
CA ALA A 32 5.56 -6.73 8.53
C ALA A 32 6.47 -7.94 8.83
N VAL A 33 7.61 -8.04 8.16
CA VAL A 33 8.57 -9.14 8.38
C VAL A 33 9.16 -9.09 9.79
N LEU A 34 9.53 -7.90 10.29
CA LEU A 34 10.08 -7.74 11.63
C LEU A 34 9.06 -8.19 12.69
N MET A 35 7.81 -7.73 12.59
CA MET A 35 6.73 -8.15 13.47
C MET A 35 6.50 -9.67 13.40
N ALA A 36 6.57 -10.23 12.19
CA ALA A 36 6.38 -11.66 11.98
C ALA A 36 7.48 -12.51 12.65
N LYS A 37 8.74 -12.03 12.60
CA LYS A 37 9.87 -12.66 13.30
C LYS A 37 9.74 -12.56 14.82
N LEU A 38 9.38 -11.38 15.35
CA LEU A 38 9.21 -11.18 16.79
C LEU A 38 8.13 -12.09 17.40
N LEU A 39 7.08 -12.39 16.63
CA LEU A 39 5.99 -13.29 17.04
C LEU A 39 6.25 -14.76 16.69
N HIS A 40 7.43 -15.12 16.15
CA HIS A 40 7.80 -16.47 15.73
C HIS A 40 6.77 -17.14 14.80
N LEU A 41 6.20 -16.39 13.86
CA LEU A 41 5.20 -16.92 12.92
C LEU A 41 5.83 -17.87 11.90
N GLY A 42 5.08 -18.90 11.54
CA GLY A 42 5.48 -19.86 10.50
C GLY A 42 5.68 -19.19 9.13
N ARG A 43 6.57 -19.78 8.32
CA ARG A 43 6.98 -19.26 7.00
C ARG A 43 5.80 -18.85 6.12
N VAL A 44 4.77 -19.69 6.03
CA VAL A 44 3.57 -19.43 5.21
C VAL A 44 2.85 -18.15 5.65
N VAL A 45 2.77 -17.91 6.96
CA VAL A 45 2.09 -16.73 7.52
C VAL A 45 2.94 -15.48 7.28
N MET A 46 4.25 -15.58 7.50
CA MET A 46 5.21 -14.48 7.25
C MET A 46 5.19 -14.03 5.79
N VAL A 47 5.22 -14.99 4.86
CA VAL A 47 5.11 -14.76 3.42
C VAL A 47 3.78 -14.06 3.07
N SER A 48 2.67 -14.55 3.62
CA SER A 48 1.33 -13.98 3.38
C SER A 48 1.18 -12.56 3.97
N LEU A 49 1.83 -12.29 5.11
CA LEU A 49 1.80 -10.98 5.77
C LEU A 49 2.58 -9.92 4.98
N SER A 50 3.63 -10.35 4.29
CA SER A 50 4.54 -9.45 3.55
C SER A 50 3.85 -8.78 2.36
N ILE A 51 2.84 -9.43 1.79
CA ILE A 51 2.03 -8.94 0.67
C ILE A 51 0.70 -8.28 1.12
N LYS A 52 0.51 -8.01 2.42
CA LYS A 52 -0.74 -7.38 2.93
C LYS A 52 -1.04 -5.98 2.36
N SER A 53 -0.01 -5.31 1.85
CA SER A 53 -0.05 -3.92 1.39
C SER A 53 -0.19 -3.80 -0.13
N ILE A 54 -0.64 -4.85 -0.83
CA ILE A 54 -1.13 -4.80 -2.23
C ILE A 54 -2.58 -5.25 -2.36
N THR A 55 -3.24 -4.88 -3.45
CA THR A 55 -4.66 -5.22 -3.68
C THR A 55 -4.89 -6.73 -3.75
N VAL A 56 -6.04 -7.21 -3.29
CA VAL A 56 -6.37 -8.65 -3.18
C VAL A 56 -6.04 -9.44 -4.45
N PRO A 57 -6.40 -9.01 -5.68
CA PRO A 57 -6.09 -9.78 -6.88
C PRO A 57 -4.58 -9.95 -7.09
N VAL A 58 -3.81 -8.88 -6.88
CA VAL A 58 -2.35 -8.90 -7.01
C VAL A 58 -1.72 -9.75 -5.91
N ALA A 59 -2.23 -9.66 -4.68
CA ALA A 59 -1.75 -10.47 -3.56
C ALA A 59 -1.93 -11.96 -3.82
N ILE A 60 -3.07 -12.37 -4.39
CA ILE A 60 -3.33 -13.77 -4.73
C ILE A 60 -2.32 -14.30 -5.74
N GLU A 61 -2.01 -13.54 -6.79
CA GLU A 61 -1.03 -13.95 -7.81
C GLU A 61 0.40 -14.00 -7.25
N VAL A 62 0.79 -13.01 -6.46
CA VAL A 62 2.10 -13.02 -5.82
C VAL A 62 2.19 -14.18 -4.84
N ALA A 63 1.16 -14.43 -4.02
CA ALA A 63 1.11 -15.54 -3.05
C ALA A 63 1.36 -16.91 -3.70
N LYS A 64 0.78 -17.16 -4.89
CA LYS A 64 1.04 -18.40 -5.66
C LYS A 64 2.52 -18.53 -6.02
N THR A 65 3.15 -17.43 -6.40
CA THR A 65 4.56 -17.39 -6.83
C THR A 65 5.52 -17.62 -5.65
N ILE A 66 5.20 -17.08 -4.48
CA ILE A 66 6.06 -17.18 -3.28
C ILE A 66 5.64 -18.29 -2.30
N SER A 67 4.74 -19.19 -2.70
CA SER A 67 4.20 -20.29 -1.88
C SER A 67 3.54 -19.84 -0.56
N GLY A 68 2.84 -18.70 -0.60
CA GLY A 68 2.03 -18.17 0.51
C GLY A 68 0.63 -18.77 0.55
N SER A 69 -0.10 -18.53 1.65
CA SER A 69 -1.50 -18.93 1.78
C SER A 69 -2.41 -17.89 1.14
N ILE A 70 -3.10 -18.27 0.06
CA ILE A 70 -4.10 -17.44 -0.63
C ILE A 70 -5.17 -16.88 0.34
N PRO A 71 -5.85 -17.70 1.17
CA PRO A 71 -6.89 -17.19 2.05
C PRO A 71 -6.34 -16.24 3.13
N MET A 72 -5.15 -16.53 3.69
CA MET A 72 -4.54 -15.63 4.69
C MET A 72 -4.10 -14.31 4.06
N SER A 73 -3.53 -14.35 2.86
CA SER A 73 -3.10 -13.16 2.13
C SER A 73 -4.30 -12.25 1.85
N ALA A 74 -5.40 -12.81 1.35
CA ALA A 74 -6.63 -12.04 1.13
C ALA A 74 -7.17 -11.43 2.43
N ALA A 75 -7.20 -12.18 3.52
CA ALA A 75 -7.65 -11.69 4.82
C ALA A 75 -6.77 -10.54 5.33
N PHE A 76 -5.44 -10.69 5.30
CA PHE A 76 -4.52 -9.63 5.74
C PHE A 76 -4.63 -8.37 4.90
N VAL A 77 -4.80 -8.51 3.58
CA VAL A 77 -5.02 -7.38 2.68
C VAL A 77 -6.28 -6.61 3.03
N ILE A 78 -7.40 -7.31 3.22
CA ILE A 78 -8.70 -6.68 3.56
C ILE A 78 -8.60 -5.98 4.91
N ILE A 79 -8.09 -6.67 5.93
CA ILE A 79 -7.93 -6.12 7.28
C ILE A 79 -7.07 -4.86 7.22
N THR A 80 -5.87 -4.96 6.63
CA THR A 80 -4.94 -3.82 6.53
C THR A 80 -5.57 -2.65 5.77
N GLY A 81 -6.27 -2.93 4.67
CA GLY A 81 -6.97 -1.92 3.87
C GLY A 81 -8.09 -1.22 4.65
N MET A 82 -8.86 -1.97 5.44
CA MET A 82 -9.91 -1.42 6.30
C MET A 82 -9.33 -0.52 7.39
N PHE A 83 -8.30 -1.00 8.12
CA PHE A 83 -7.63 -0.18 9.13
C PHE A 83 -7.05 1.10 8.53
N GLY A 84 -6.39 1.01 7.38
CA GLY A 84 -5.86 2.17 6.71
C GLY A 84 -6.95 3.16 6.24
N ALA A 85 -8.10 2.67 5.77
CA ALA A 85 -9.22 3.53 5.38
C ALA A 85 -9.91 4.20 6.57
N MET A 86 -10.04 3.50 7.70
CA MET A 86 -10.70 4.01 8.90
C MET A 86 -9.81 4.99 9.67
N PHE A 87 -8.54 4.65 9.86
CA PHE A 87 -7.62 5.41 10.71
C PHE A 87 -6.67 6.31 9.93
N GLY A 88 -6.37 6.02 8.66
CA GLY A 88 -5.41 6.77 7.86
C GLY A 88 -5.71 8.27 7.77
N PRO A 89 -6.93 8.69 7.36
CA PRO A 89 -7.34 10.09 7.33
C PRO A 89 -7.15 10.79 8.68
N PHE A 90 -7.57 10.12 9.75
CA PHE A 90 -7.48 10.62 11.12
C PHE A 90 -6.04 10.79 11.59
N ILE A 91 -5.18 9.79 11.35
CA ILE A 91 -3.75 9.84 11.69
C ILE A 91 -3.06 10.98 10.93
N LEU A 92 -3.33 11.15 9.63
CA LEU A 92 -2.76 12.23 8.84
C LEU A 92 -3.18 13.61 9.36
N THR A 93 -4.41 13.76 9.86
CA THR A 93 -4.89 14.98 10.50
C THR A 93 -4.15 15.25 11.82
N ILE A 94 -3.95 14.23 12.67
CA ILE A 94 -3.17 14.39 13.92
C ILE A 94 -1.72 14.78 13.62
N MET A 95 -1.12 14.19 12.59
CA MET A 95 0.24 14.50 12.15
C MET A 95 0.35 15.84 11.40
N LYS A 96 -0.74 16.61 11.25
CA LYS A 96 -0.79 17.90 10.55
C LYS A 96 -0.31 17.82 9.10
N VAL A 97 -0.66 16.73 8.40
CA VAL A 97 -0.40 16.58 6.97
C VAL A 97 -1.57 17.19 6.20
N ASP A 98 -1.45 18.46 5.84
CA ASP A 98 -2.56 19.20 5.20
C ASP A 98 -2.52 19.14 3.67
N HIS A 99 -1.37 18.84 3.07
CA HIS A 99 -1.21 18.88 1.61
C HIS A 99 -2.03 17.77 0.92
N PRO A 100 -3.00 18.09 0.05
CA PRO A 100 -3.90 17.11 -0.58
C PRO A 100 -3.17 16.01 -1.33
N PHE A 101 -2.10 16.36 -2.04
CA PHE A 101 -1.26 15.37 -2.74
C PHE A 101 -0.62 14.37 -1.78
N ALA A 102 -0.05 14.84 -0.66
CA ALA A 102 0.63 13.98 0.30
C ALA A 102 -0.36 13.06 1.03
N ARG A 103 -1.54 13.57 1.37
CA ARG A 103 -2.62 12.76 1.94
C ARG A 103 -3.07 11.67 0.98
N GLY A 104 -3.38 12.03 -0.27
CA GLY A 104 -3.76 11.07 -1.31
C GLY A 104 -2.69 10.01 -1.54
N LEU A 105 -1.43 10.42 -1.70
CA LEU A 105 -0.30 9.52 -1.90
C LEU A 105 -0.15 8.53 -0.74
N SER A 106 -0.24 9.02 0.51
CA SER A 106 -0.10 8.20 1.71
C SER A 106 -1.24 7.18 1.81
N ILE A 107 -2.50 7.62 1.70
CA ILE A 107 -3.66 6.74 1.78
C ILE A 107 -3.61 5.67 0.67
N GLY A 108 -3.31 6.08 -0.57
CA GLY A 108 -3.24 5.18 -1.72
C GLY A 108 -2.13 4.15 -1.63
N THR A 109 -1.01 4.49 -0.99
CA THR A 109 0.11 3.56 -0.77
C THR A 109 -0.23 2.48 0.27
N ILE A 110 -1.11 2.77 1.23
CA ILE A 110 -1.31 1.92 2.43
C ILE A 110 -2.66 1.15 2.41
N SER A 111 -3.72 1.73 1.83
CA SER A 111 -5.11 1.39 2.22
C SER A 111 -6.01 0.81 1.11
N HIS A 112 -5.46 0.45 -0.05
CA HIS A 112 -6.20 -0.21 -1.16
C HIS A 112 -7.40 0.60 -1.67
N GLY A 113 -8.28 -0.06 -2.42
CA GLY A 113 -9.49 0.55 -3.00
C GLY A 113 -10.42 1.17 -1.96
N ILE A 114 -10.54 0.57 -0.76
CA ILE A 114 -11.37 1.09 0.34
C ILE A 114 -10.79 2.42 0.85
N GLY A 115 -9.48 2.50 1.06
CA GLY A 115 -8.82 3.74 1.45
C GLY A 115 -8.83 4.79 0.35
N THR A 116 -8.69 4.38 -0.91
CA THR A 116 -8.83 5.29 -2.06
C THR A 116 -10.22 5.92 -2.09
N ALA A 117 -11.28 5.13 -1.82
CA ALA A 117 -12.63 5.64 -1.66
C ALA A 117 -12.78 6.57 -0.45
N ALA A 118 -12.07 6.31 0.66
CA ALA A 118 -12.01 7.21 1.80
C ALA A 118 -11.30 8.54 1.45
N ALA A 119 -10.21 8.50 0.67
CA ALA A 119 -9.52 9.69 0.18
C ALA A 119 -10.40 10.55 -0.72
N PHE A 120 -11.27 9.94 -1.54
CA PHE A 120 -12.27 10.69 -2.32
C PHE A 120 -13.25 11.47 -1.46
N LYS A 121 -13.51 11.04 -0.21
CA LYS A 121 -14.33 11.80 0.73
C LYS A 121 -13.61 13.05 1.26
N GLU A 122 -12.28 13.07 1.25
CA GLU A 122 -11.50 14.28 1.59
C GLU A 122 -11.36 15.26 0.42
N GLY A 123 -11.39 14.75 -0.82
CA GLY A 123 -11.41 15.57 -2.01
C GLY A 123 -11.06 14.82 -3.28
N GLU A 124 -11.42 15.40 -4.43
CA GLU A 124 -11.23 14.80 -5.74
C GLU A 124 -9.74 14.61 -6.07
N MET A 125 -8.88 15.54 -5.63
CA MET A 125 -7.42 15.45 -5.82
C MET A 125 -6.83 14.30 -5.00
N GLN A 126 -7.19 14.19 -3.71
CA GLN A 126 -6.73 13.15 -2.80
C GLN A 126 -7.09 11.76 -3.36
N GLY A 127 -8.34 11.58 -3.77
CA GLY A 127 -8.81 10.33 -4.36
C GLY A 127 -8.11 9.99 -5.68
N ALA A 128 -7.89 10.97 -6.57
CA ALA A 128 -7.16 10.75 -7.81
C ALA A 128 -5.70 10.34 -7.58
N VAL A 129 -5.01 11.02 -6.66
CA VAL A 129 -3.62 10.70 -6.30
C VAL A 129 -3.54 9.35 -5.59
N ALA A 130 -4.49 9.05 -4.69
CA ALA A 130 -4.56 7.76 -4.01
C ALA A 130 -4.74 6.59 -4.98
N GLY A 131 -5.62 6.74 -5.99
CA GLY A 131 -5.83 5.70 -7.00
C GLY A 131 -4.58 5.43 -7.84
N ALA A 132 -3.86 6.47 -8.24
CA ALA A 132 -2.60 6.29 -8.97
C ALA A 132 -1.48 5.72 -8.09
N ALA A 133 -1.38 6.17 -6.83
CA ALA A 133 -0.44 5.64 -5.87
C ALA A 133 -0.67 4.14 -5.59
N MET A 134 -1.93 3.72 -5.48
CA MET A 134 -2.32 2.31 -5.32
C MET A 134 -1.88 1.45 -6.51
N CYS A 135 -2.06 1.92 -7.76
CA CYS A 135 -1.61 1.19 -8.93
C CYS A 135 -0.08 1.08 -8.96
N LEU A 136 0.62 2.17 -8.68
CA LEU A 136 2.08 2.20 -8.71
C LEU A 136 2.69 1.34 -7.60
N SER A 137 2.12 1.37 -6.39
CA SER A 137 2.57 0.54 -5.27
C SER A 137 2.35 -0.94 -5.55
N ALA A 138 1.25 -1.31 -6.21
CA ALA A 138 0.98 -2.68 -6.61
C ALA A 138 2.03 -3.21 -7.60
N VAL A 139 2.38 -2.42 -8.62
CA VAL A 139 3.42 -2.79 -9.58
C VAL A 139 4.78 -2.93 -8.88
N LEU A 140 5.19 -1.91 -8.11
CA LEU A 140 6.47 -1.92 -7.41
C LEU A 140 6.58 -3.12 -6.47
N THR A 141 5.57 -3.35 -5.65
CA THR A 141 5.59 -4.42 -4.64
C THR A 141 5.53 -5.80 -5.29
N SER A 142 4.70 -5.99 -6.33
CA SER A 142 4.62 -7.25 -7.08
C SER A 142 5.93 -7.61 -7.78
N CYS A 143 6.61 -6.61 -8.35
CA CYS A 143 7.93 -6.83 -8.95
C CYS A 143 9.03 -7.02 -7.90
N THR A 144 8.94 -6.37 -6.74
CA THR A 144 10.06 -6.32 -5.77
C THR A 144 10.03 -7.47 -4.76
N ILE A 145 8.85 -7.79 -4.20
CA ILE A 145 8.72 -8.77 -3.12
C ILE A 145 9.28 -10.15 -3.49
N PRO A 146 8.99 -10.74 -4.66
CA PRO A 146 9.50 -12.08 -4.98
C PRO A 146 11.03 -12.20 -4.91
N TYR A 147 11.76 -11.12 -5.17
CA TYR A 147 13.22 -11.11 -5.12
C TYR A 147 13.78 -10.72 -3.76
N ILE A 148 13.10 -9.86 -2.99
CA ILE A 148 13.59 -9.38 -1.69
C ILE A 148 13.23 -10.36 -0.57
N LEU A 149 12.04 -10.94 -0.60
CA LEU A 149 11.54 -11.80 0.47
C LEU A 149 12.48 -12.98 0.82
N PRO A 150 13.11 -13.68 -0.15
CA PRO A 150 14.04 -14.77 0.13
C PRO A 150 15.28 -14.36 0.93
N PHE A 151 15.67 -13.08 0.92
CA PHE A 151 16.82 -12.60 1.72
C PHE A 151 16.46 -12.35 3.19
N PHE A 152 15.17 -12.18 3.49
CA PHE A 152 14.70 -11.82 4.81
C PHE A 152 14.17 -13.01 5.63
N ILE A 153 13.82 -14.13 4.99
CA ILE A 153 13.20 -15.31 5.60
C ILE A 153 14.11 -16.51 5.40
#